data_AF-A0A378RLU9-F1
#
_entry.id   AF-A0A378RLU9-F1
#
_cell.length_a   1.000
_cell.length_b   1.000
_cell.length_c   1.000
_cell.angle_alpha   90.00
_cell.angle_beta   90.00
_cell.angle_gamma   90.00
#
_symmetry.space_group_name_H-M   'P 1'
#
loop_
_entity.id
_entity.type
_entity.pdbx_description
1 polymer ?
#
loop_
_entity_poly.entity_id
_entity_poly.type
_entity_poly.pdbx_seq_one_letter_code
_entity_poly.pdbx_strand_id
1 'polypeptide(L)'
;MKKKLPLLSLMAACLFGHFSFAQENTRTTTIFDKIVFYDGYASNSEEAVPPGVVRLNNALYAKKMTTAERQSILSTMEVEVTIGALCDNYDRIGGVFLSLVPQGQPMTDQNKKTIEIGRFITPFMNKNRQPTEVPYVFDLNHLVPMFKDQSFAAYDFWIEFNVFGVPYAANNEVSGCAGRSDVFEGTLKIKSEDTGNPYDTFFLLPLASRDSFNNYNATDVVGTTTKIYQFTLDDAISESYFHLITSNHGANQGGEEYVRRTHQVYLDGDLIEMYKPGGKSCEPYRKYNTQGNGIYGSRPKTEADWTSWNNWCPGDVIPNRIFKIADLQKGTHEFKVTVPDARFVDGQGDFPLSLFFFAKGINGVLATEKFEKVSYQIYPNPTTDAVYIQSEQEVQTVVVYDMSGSKVLETKNTPTINCQTLSAGSYIFSIAFANGIKTTEKIVKK
;
A
#
# COMPACT_ATOMS: atom_id res chain seq x y z
N MET A 1 -71.83 46.46 44.21
CA MET A 1 -70.64 46.77 45.04
C MET A 1 -70.23 45.53 45.82
N LYS A 2 -68.98 45.06 45.63
CA LYS A 2 -68.15 44.17 46.49
C LYS A 2 -67.10 43.51 45.57
N LYS A 3 -66.01 44.24 45.30
CA LYS A 3 -64.66 44.11 45.88
C LYS A 3 -63.90 42.87 45.36
N LYS A 4 -62.93 43.18 44.50
CA LYS A 4 -61.95 42.30 43.84
C LYS A 4 -60.98 41.69 44.87
N LEU A 5 -60.60 40.44 44.64
CA LEU A 5 -59.49 39.73 45.29
C LEU A 5 -58.35 39.59 44.25
N PRO A 6 -57.07 39.85 44.58
CA PRO A 6 -55.99 39.82 43.60
C PRO A 6 -55.48 38.39 43.36
N LEU A 7 -55.25 38.04 42.09
CA LEU A 7 -54.63 36.80 41.68
C LEU A 7 -53.10 36.98 41.74
N LEU A 8 -52.44 36.19 42.59
CA LEU A 8 -50.99 36.12 42.70
C LEU A 8 -50.40 35.53 41.40
N SER A 9 -49.51 36.27 40.75
CA SER A 9 -48.68 35.78 39.65
C SER A 9 -47.54 34.94 40.22
N LEU A 10 -47.56 33.62 39.96
CA LEU A 10 -46.43 32.73 40.22
C LEU A 10 -45.58 32.66 38.94
N MET A 11 -44.44 33.34 38.98
CA MET A 11 -43.44 33.33 37.91
C MET A 11 -42.63 32.04 38.02
N ALA A 12 -42.91 31.04 37.19
CA ALA A 12 -42.12 29.83 37.09
C ALA A 12 -40.87 30.11 36.26
N ALA A 13 -39.72 30.24 36.92
CA ALA A 13 -38.42 30.29 36.27
C ALA A 13 -38.04 28.87 35.82
N CYS A 14 -38.19 28.57 34.52
CA CYS A 14 -37.62 27.38 33.91
C CYS A 14 -36.09 27.52 33.82
N LEU A 15 -35.38 26.94 34.79
CA LEU A 15 -33.95 26.66 34.67
C LEU A 15 -33.77 25.54 33.64
N PHE A 16 -33.51 25.90 32.38
CA PHE A 16 -32.93 24.98 31.39
C PHE A 16 -31.48 24.72 31.77
N GLY A 17 -31.25 23.66 32.57
CA GLY A 17 -29.93 23.09 32.76
C GLY A 17 -29.39 22.63 31.40
N HIS A 18 -28.42 23.37 30.86
CA HIS A 18 -27.62 22.91 29.73
C HIS A 18 -26.77 21.75 30.24
N PHE A 19 -27.23 20.52 30.03
CA PHE A 19 -26.37 19.35 30.09
C PHE A 19 -25.33 19.51 28.97
N SER A 20 -24.16 20.04 29.31
CA SER A 20 -22.97 19.88 28.47
C SER A 20 -22.61 18.41 28.50
N PHE A 21 -23.04 17.66 27.49
CA PHE A 21 -22.48 16.34 27.23
C PHE A 21 -21.01 16.56 26.92
N ALA A 22 -20.12 16.04 27.77
CA ALA A 22 -18.70 15.97 27.43
C ALA A 22 -18.59 15.15 26.14
N GLN A 23 -18.09 15.77 25.07
CA GLN A 23 -17.81 15.08 23.82
C GLN A 23 -16.74 14.02 24.12
N GLU A 24 -17.00 12.76 23.79
CA GLU A 24 -15.98 11.71 23.90
C GLU A 24 -14.81 12.07 22.97
N ASN A 25 -13.65 12.36 23.57
CA ASN A 25 -12.43 12.74 22.85
C ASN A 25 -11.75 11.57 22.14
N THR A 26 -12.24 10.34 22.33
CA THR A 26 -11.72 9.13 21.70
C THR A 26 -12.89 8.26 21.25
N ARG A 27 -12.80 7.71 20.05
CA ARG A 27 -13.78 6.78 19.47
C ARG A 27 -13.06 5.54 18.96
N THR A 28 -13.65 4.38 19.18
CA THR A 28 -13.19 3.11 18.61
C THR A 28 -14.36 2.45 17.89
N THR A 29 -14.17 2.16 16.61
CA THR A 29 -15.18 1.60 15.73
C THR A 29 -14.72 0.25 15.22
N THR A 30 -15.46 -0.81 15.52
CA THR A 30 -15.18 -2.15 15.00
C THR A 30 -15.76 -2.29 13.59
N ILE A 31 -14.90 -2.46 12.60
CA ILE A 31 -15.29 -2.64 11.19
C ILE A 31 -15.54 -4.12 10.91
N PHE A 32 -14.56 -4.96 11.25
CA PHE A 32 -14.66 -6.42 11.23
C PHE A 32 -14.45 -6.95 12.64
N ASP A 33 -15.31 -7.87 13.07
CA ASP A 33 -15.17 -8.55 14.35
C ASP A 33 -15.05 -10.04 14.10
N LYS A 34 -13.86 -10.59 14.39
CA LYS A 34 -13.60 -12.03 14.35
C LYS A 34 -14.05 -12.72 13.06
N ILE A 35 -13.78 -12.10 11.92
CA ILE A 35 -14.10 -12.69 10.63
C ILE A 35 -13.13 -13.83 10.31
N VAL A 36 -13.66 -14.96 9.86
CA VAL A 36 -12.87 -16.16 9.57
C VAL A 36 -12.42 -16.14 8.11
N PHE A 37 -11.12 -16.29 7.89
CA PHE A 37 -10.51 -16.51 6.57
C PHE A 37 -10.37 -18.00 6.31
N TYR A 38 -10.39 -18.40 5.04
CA TYR A 38 -10.32 -19.80 4.62
C TYR A 38 -9.19 -20.01 3.62
N ASP A 39 -8.97 -21.28 3.22
CA ASP A 39 -8.02 -21.66 2.17
C ASP A 39 -8.13 -20.75 0.94
N GLY A 40 -7.07 -19.98 0.71
CA GLY A 40 -7.01 -18.99 -0.35
C GLY A 40 -6.95 -19.56 -1.77
N TYR A 41 -6.66 -20.86 -1.92
CA TYR A 41 -6.68 -21.54 -3.23
C TYR A 41 -7.98 -22.29 -3.51
N ALA A 42 -8.81 -22.51 -2.49
CA ALA A 42 -10.08 -23.20 -2.63
C ALA A 42 -11.17 -22.30 -3.22
N SER A 43 -12.27 -22.91 -3.66
CA SER A 43 -13.51 -22.17 -3.94
C SER A 43 -14.00 -21.46 -2.68
N ASN A 44 -14.75 -20.38 -2.88
CA ASN A 44 -15.28 -19.59 -1.77
C ASN A 44 -16.11 -20.46 -0.81
N SER A 45 -15.86 -20.29 0.48
CA SER A 45 -16.62 -20.95 1.55
C SER A 45 -18.11 -20.60 1.45
N GLU A 46 -18.97 -21.54 1.81
CA GLU A 46 -20.43 -21.36 1.90
C GLU A 46 -20.87 -20.77 3.26
N GLU A 47 -19.95 -20.66 4.22
CA GLU A 47 -20.21 -20.10 5.54
C GLU A 47 -20.73 -18.66 5.44
N ALA A 48 -21.80 -18.35 6.19
CA ALA A 48 -22.43 -17.05 6.16
C ALA A 48 -21.46 -15.94 6.61
N VAL A 49 -21.58 -14.76 5.99
CA VAL A 49 -20.85 -13.56 6.39
C VAL A 49 -21.72 -12.66 7.25
N PRO A 50 -21.14 -11.87 8.18
CA PRO A 50 -21.90 -10.91 8.96
C PRO A 50 -22.67 -9.90 8.08
N PRO A 51 -23.80 -9.35 8.54
CA PRO A 51 -24.56 -8.36 7.79
C PRO A 51 -23.70 -7.16 7.35
N GLY A 52 -23.83 -6.78 6.07
CA GLY A 52 -23.07 -5.65 5.48
C GLY A 52 -21.63 -5.99 5.08
N VAL A 53 -21.16 -7.21 5.35
CA VAL A 53 -19.87 -7.72 4.87
C VAL A 53 -20.08 -8.54 3.58
N VAL A 54 -19.14 -8.39 2.65
CA VAL A 54 -19.08 -9.16 1.40
C VAL A 54 -17.78 -9.98 1.40
N ARG A 55 -17.87 -11.29 1.14
CA ARG A 55 -16.70 -12.12 0.82
C ARG A 55 -16.39 -11.98 -0.66
N LEU A 56 -15.29 -11.34 -1.01
CA LEU A 56 -14.82 -11.27 -2.40
C LEU A 56 -14.11 -12.58 -2.77
N ASN A 57 -13.26 -13.07 -1.87
CA ASN A 57 -12.73 -14.43 -1.90
C ASN A 57 -12.41 -14.92 -0.48
N ASN A 58 -11.97 -16.17 -0.33
CA ASN A 58 -11.64 -16.76 0.99
C ASN A 58 -10.59 -15.99 1.80
N ALA A 59 -9.75 -15.21 1.13
CA ALA A 59 -8.71 -14.39 1.75
C ALA A 59 -9.09 -12.90 1.84
N LEU A 60 -10.24 -12.44 1.32
CA LEU A 60 -10.57 -11.02 1.19
C LEU A 60 -12.05 -10.74 1.44
N TYR A 61 -12.29 -9.90 2.45
CA TYR A 61 -13.61 -9.38 2.79
C TYR A 61 -13.68 -7.87 2.58
N ALA A 62 -14.85 -7.36 2.24
CA ALA A 62 -15.12 -5.94 2.07
C ALA A 62 -16.35 -5.53 2.90
N LYS A 63 -16.30 -4.34 3.51
CA LYS A 63 -17.45 -3.75 4.20
C LYS A 63 -17.57 -2.27 3.84
N LYS A 64 -18.75 -1.85 3.40
CA LYS A 64 -19.07 -0.44 3.20
C LYS A 64 -19.15 0.25 4.54
N MET A 65 -18.39 1.32 4.72
CA MET A 65 -18.49 2.16 5.91
C MET A 65 -19.82 2.91 5.91
N THR A 66 -20.55 2.79 7.01
CA THR A 66 -21.73 3.61 7.28
C THR A 66 -21.34 5.06 7.51
N THR A 67 -22.31 5.97 7.39
CA THR A 67 -22.09 7.38 7.73
C THR A 67 -21.63 7.57 9.18
N ALA A 68 -22.17 6.79 10.11
CA ALA A 68 -21.77 6.84 11.52
C ALA A 68 -20.30 6.40 11.73
N GLU A 69 -19.87 5.32 11.08
CA GLU A 69 -18.47 4.85 11.13
C GLU A 69 -17.51 5.84 10.47
N ARG A 70 -17.92 6.57 9.43
CA ARG A 70 -17.07 7.65 8.86
C ARG A 70 -17.01 8.88 9.77
N GLN A 71 -18.11 9.21 10.44
CA GLN A 71 -18.18 10.32 11.39
C GLN A 71 -17.44 10.03 12.70
N SER A 72 -17.20 8.76 13.04
CA SER A 72 -16.41 8.38 14.22
C SER A 72 -14.92 8.61 14.06
N ILE A 73 -14.42 8.76 12.83
CA ILE A 73 -13.06 9.26 12.56
C ILE A 73 -13.04 10.76 12.88
N LEU A 74 -12.35 11.15 13.94
CA LEU A 74 -12.12 12.51 14.42
C LEU A 74 -10.86 13.11 13.76
N SER A 75 -9.89 13.59 14.55
CA SER A 75 -8.66 14.23 14.06
C SER A 75 -7.53 13.26 13.76
N THR A 76 -7.53 12.08 14.39
CA THR A 76 -6.55 11.01 14.16
C THR A 76 -7.20 9.78 13.54
N MET A 77 -6.40 8.88 12.98
CA MET A 77 -6.87 7.59 12.50
C MET A 77 -5.78 6.56 12.74
N GLU A 78 -6.05 5.64 13.64
CA GLU A 78 -5.26 4.45 13.89
C GLU A 78 -6.08 3.23 13.48
N VAL A 79 -5.53 2.40 12.60
CA VAL A 79 -6.13 1.11 12.23
C VAL A 79 -5.47 0.02 13.06
N GLU A 80 -6.26 -0.61 13.93
CA GLU A 80 -5.85 -1.73 14.77
C GLU A 80 -6.35 -3.03 14.14
N VAL A 81 -5.43 -3.95 13.85
CA VAL A 81 -5.74 -5.29 13.34
C VAL A 81 -5.30 -6.32 14.37
N THR A 82 -6.18 -7.26 14.71
CA THR A 82 -5.83 -8.44 15.50
C THR A 82 -6.04 -9.68 14.66
N ILE A 83 -5.02 -10.52 14.52
CA ILE A 83 -5.12 -11.82 13.86
C ILE A 83 -5.04 -12.94 14.89
N GLY A 84 -6.08 -13.77 14.92
CA GLY A 84 -6.16 -15.00 15.71
C GLY A 84 -5.78 -16.23 14.89
N ALA A 85 -5.10 -17.18 15.53
CA ALA A 85 -4.66 -18.42 14.92
C ALA A 85 -5.82 -19.43 14.77
N LEU A 86 -6.02 -19.96 13.56
CA LEU A 86 -6.85 -21.13 13.31
C LEU A 86 -6.00 -22.26 12.70
N CYS A 87 -6.36 -22.79 11.54
CA CYS A 87 -5.69 -23.93 10.93
C CYS A 87 -4.76 -23.56 9.77
N ASP A 88 -4.00 -22.47 9.91
CA ASP A 88 -2.75 -22.25 9.18
C ASP A 88 -1.64 -21.93 10.18
N ASN A 89 -0.53 -22.65 10.06
CA ASN A 89 0.60 -22.57 10.99
C ASN A 89 1.85 -21.92 10.39
N TYR A 90 1.71 -21.29 9.22
CA TYR A 90 2.77 -20.56 8.52
C TYR A 90 2.56 -19.04 8.58
N ASP A 91 3.63 -18.33 8.29
CA ASP A 91 3.64 -16.89 8.07
C ASP A 91 3.07 -16.53 6.69
N ARG A 92 2.14 -15.58 6.68
CA ARG A 92 1.35 -15.21 5.51
C ARG A 92 1.23 -13.71 5.39
N ILE A 93 1.11 -13.25 4.16
CA ILE A 93 0.83 -11.84 3.88
C ILE A 93 -0.64 -11.51 4.18
N GLY A 94 -0.84 -10.43 4.93
CA GLY A 94 -2.13 -9.82 5.16
C GLY A 94 -2.07 -8.31 4.94
N GLY A 95 -3.23 -7.67 4.80
CA GLY A 95 -3.30 -6.23 4.63
C GLY A 95 -4.71 -5.67 4.70
N VAL A 96 -4.76 -4.35 4.83
CA VAL A 96 -5.97 -3.55 4.91
C VAL A 96 -5.95 -2.55 3.77
N PHE A 97 -7.08 -2.40 3.12
CA PHE A 97 -7.25 -1.50 1.99
C PHE A 97 -8.45 -0.60 2.21
N LEU A 98 -8.39 0.58 1.60
CA LEU A 98 -9.49 1.50 1.46
C LEU A 98 -9.87 1.60 -0.01
N SER A 99 -11.14 1.37 -0.31
CA SER A 99 -11.69 1.42 -1.65
C SER A 99 -12.77 2.49 -1.75
N LEU A 100 -12.63 3.38 -2.72
CA LEU A 100 -13.63 4.38 -3.09
C LEU A 100 -14.45 3.83 -4.26
N VAL A 101 -15.75 3.67 -4.05
CA VAL A 101 -16.70 3.18 -5.06
C VAL A 101 -17.67 4.32 -5.37
N PRO A 102 -18.01 4.62 -6.64
CA PRO A 102 -19.01 5.64 -6.94
C PRO A 102 -20.29 5.43 -6.14
N GLN A 103 -20.80 6.50 -5.52
CA GLN A 103 -21.89 6.41 -4.56
C GLN A 103 -23.11 5.68 -5.13
N GLY A 104 -23.60 4.68 -4.38
CA GLY A 104 -24.78 3.90 -4.74
C GLY A 104 -24.54 2.81 -5.79
N GLN A 105 -23.32 2.68 -6.33
CA GLN A 105 -22.96 1.60 -7.26
C GLN A 105 -22.46 0.35 -6.50
N PRO A 106 -22.63 -0.86 -7.05
CA PRO A 106 -22.00 -2.06 -6.52
C PRO A 106 -20.48 -1.97 -6.67
N MET A 107 -19.72 -2.56 -5.75
CA MET A 107 -18.27 -2.67 -5.88
C MET A 107 -17.89 -3.66 -6.98
N THR A 108 -17.04 -3.24 -7.92
CA THR A 108 -16.39 -4.10 -8.92
C THR A 108 -14.92 -3.72 -9.03
N ASP A 109 -14.10 -4.62 -9.57
CA ASP A 109 -12.67 -4.32 -9.79
C ASP A 109 -12.44 -3.16 -10.78
N GLN A 110 -13.43 -2.86 -11.63
CA GLN A 110 -13.33 -1.78 -12.62
C GLN A 110 -13.70 -0.41 -12.06
N ASN A 111 -14.61 -0.34 -11.09
CA ASN A 111 -15.13 0.92 -10.60
C ASN A 111 -14.55 1.34 -9.24
N LYS A 112 -13.91 0.43 -8.52
CA LYS A 112 -13.28 0.74 -7.24
C LYS A 112 -11.91 1.38 -7.48
N LYS A 113 -11.63 2.41 -6.70
CA LYS A 113 -10.28 2.99 -6.58
C LYS A 113 -9.70 2.58 -5.23
N THR A 114 -8.74 1.67 -5.24
CA THR A 114 -8.23 1.00 -4.03
C THR A 114 -6.83 1.44 -3.69
N ILE A 115 -6.59 1.73 -2.40
CA ILE A 115 -5.27 1.94 -1.81
C ILE A 115 -5.04 0.93 -0.69
N GLU A 116 -3.85 0.33 -0.62
CA GLU A 116 -3.45 -0.45 0.56
C GLU A 116 -2.94 0.51 1.63
N ILE A 117 -3.58 0.49 2.80
CA ILE A 117 -3.30 1.40 3.92
C ILE A 117 -2.50 0.73 5.04
N GLY A 118 -2.40 -0.61 5.02
CA GLY A 118 -1.57 -1.35 5.94
C GLY A 118 -1.27 -2.74 5.42
N ARG A 119 -0.07 -3.23 5.67
CA ARG A 119 0.34 -4.58 5.33
C ARG A 119 1.10 -5.19 6.49
N PHE A 120 0.93 -6.48 6.71
CA PHE A 120 1.59 -7.21 7.78
C PHE A 120 1.89 -8.65 7.35
N ILE A 121 2.73 -9.32 8.14
CA ILE A 121 3.02 -10.74 7.98
C ILE A 121 2.56 -11.48 9.23
N THR A 122 1.69 -12.47 9.08
CA THR A 122 1.26 -13.32 10.20
C THR A 122 2.46 -14.07 10.79
N PRO A 123 2.47 -14.37 12.09
CA PRO A 123 3.50 -15.23 12.67
C PRO A 123 3.21 -16.70 12.38
N PHE A 124 4.21 -17.54 12.59
CA PHE A 124 4.03 -18.99 12.67
C PHE A 124 3.26 -19.34 13.95
N MET A 125 1.93 -19.45 13.86
CA MET A 125 1.09 -19.70 15.04
C MET A 125 0.60 -21.13 15.12
N ASN A 126 0.53 -21.67 16.33
CA ASN A 126 -0.20 -22.89 16.62
C ASN A 126 -1.41 -22.51 17.48
N LYS A 127 -2.63 -22.70 16.96
CA LYS A 127 -3.88 -22.34 17.68
C LYS A 127 -4.03 -22.98 19.07
N ASN A 128 -3.27 -24.02 19.39
CA ASN A 128 -3.28 -24.70 20.68
C ASN A 128 -2.20 -24.18 21.66
N ARG A 129 -1.47 -23.10 21.32
CA ARG A 129 -0.38 -22.54 22.11
C ARG A 129 -0.52 -21.03 22.24
N GLN A 130 -0.43 -20.52 23.46
CA GLN A 130 -0.55 -19.08 23.76
C GLN A 130 0.76 -18.33 23.47
N PRO A 131 0.69 -17.05 23.06
CA PRO A 131 -0.51 -16.30 22.65
C PRO A 131 -1.09 -16.84 21.33
N THR A 132 -2.42 -16.88 21.23
CA THR A 132 -3.14 -17.30 20.00
C THR A 132 -3.56 -16.13 19.11
N GLU A 133 -3.16 -14.91 19.46
CA GLU A 133 -3.47 -13.70 18.71
C GLU A 133 -2.27 -12.74 18.67
N VAL A 134 -2.22 -11.93 17.60
CA VAL A 134 -1.17 -10.93 17.38
C VAL A 134 -1.80 -9.61 16.93
N PRO A 135 -1.46 -8.47 17.57
CA PRO A 135 -1.94 -7.16 17.17
C PRO A 135 -0.98 -6.48 16.18
N TYR A 136 -1.54 -5.68 15.29
CA TYR A 136 -0.87 -4.77 14.37
C TYR A 136 -1.54 -3.41 14.43
N VAL A 137 -0.76 -2.35 14.29
CA VAL A 137 -1.24 -0.97 14.40
C VAL A 137 -0.65 -0.14 13.26
N PHE A 138 -1.51 0.62 12.59
CA PHE A 138 -1.13 1.54 11.52
C PHE A 138 -1.60 2.96 11.85
N ASP A 139 -0.67 3.89 12.03
CA ASP A 139 -0.97 5.33 12.09
C ASP A 139 -1.25 5.86 10.68
N LEU A 140 -2.44 6.39 10.48
CA LEU A 140 -2.96 6.85 9.18
C LEU A 140 -3.58 8.25 9.29
N ASN A 141 -3.05 9.08 10.19
CA ASN A 141 -3.54 10.44 10.43
C ASN A 141 -3.55 11.28 9.14
N HIS A 142 -2.60 11.04 8.24
CA HIS A 142 -2.49 11.73 6.96
C HIS A 142 -3.68 11.47 6.02
N LEU A 143 -4.47 10.42 6.22
CA LEU A 143 -5.67 10.10 5.42
C LEU A 143 -6.96 10.69 6.00
N VAL A 144 -6.97 11.12 7.26
CA VAL A 144 -8.18 11.68 7.93
C VAL A 144 -8.91 12.73 7.08
N PRO A 145 -8.22 13.71 6.44
CA PRO A 145 -8.86 14.72 5.59
C PRO A 145 -9.83 14.16 4.55
N MET A 146 -9.55 13.01 3.95
CA MET A 146 -10.39 12.43 2.89
C MET A 146 -11.80 12.07 3.37
N PHE A 147 -11.97 11.77 4.66
CA PHE A 147 -13.26 11.45 5.25
C PHE A 147 -14.09 12.69 5.60
N LYS A 148 -13.47 13.88 5.54
CA LYS A 148 -14.07 15.18 5.88
C LYS A 148 -14.28 16.06 4.65
N ASP A 149 -13.47 15.85 3.63
CA ASP A 149 -13.52 16.61 2.38
C ASP A 149 -14.76 16.25 1.55
N GLN A 150 -15.52 17.28 1.17
CA GLN A 150 -16.76 17.16 0.41
C GLN A 150 -16.54 16.63 -1.02
N SER A 151 -15.34 16.75 -1.58
CA SER A 151 -14.99 16.18 -2.89
C SER A 151 -15.11 14.66 -2.93
N PHE A 152 -15.04 13.99 -1.77
CA PHE A 152 -15.26 12.55 -1.64
C PHE A 152 -16.72 12.17 -1.40
N ALA A 153 -17.65 13.13 -1.33
CA ALA A 153 -19.08 12.85 -1.13
C ALA A 153 -19.71 12.04 -2.27
N ALA A 154 -19.08 12.05 -3.45
CA ALA A 154 -19.48 11.24 -4.61
C ALA A 154 -19.09 9.75 -4.49
N TYR A 155 -18.43 9.34 -3.40
CA TYR A 155 -17.96 7.98 -3.20
C TYR A 155 -18.49 7.35 -1.91
N ASP A 156 -18.79 6.07 -2.00
CA ASP A 156 -18.92 5.16 -0.87
C ASP A 156 -17.54 4.65 -0.48
N PHE A 157 -17.22 4.72 0.81
CA PHE A 157 -15.97 4.22 1.37
C PHE A 157 -16.15 2.76 1.79
N TRP A 158 -15.24 1.91 1.36
CA TRP A 158 -15.20 0.50 1.73
C TRP A 158 -13.86 0.17 2.36
N ILE A 159 -13.90 -0.55 3.48
CA ILE A 159 -12.70 -1.18 4.04
C ILE A 159 -12.64 -2.62 3.53
N GLU A 160 -11.51 -2.96 2.95
CA GLU A 160 -11.17 -4.29 2.48
C GLU A 160 -10.12 -4.89 3.42
N PHE A 161 -10.32 -6.12 3.86
CA PHE A 161 -9.45 -6.80 4.81
C PHE A 161 -9.02 -8.15 4.25
N ASN A 162 -7.70 -8.29 4.03
CA ASN A 162 -7.10 -9.45 3.42
C ASN A 162 -6.18 -10.20 4.38
N VAL A 163 -6.33 -11.52 4.45
CA VAL A 163 -5.37 -12.44 5.07
C VAL A 163 -5.32 -13.70 4.22
N PHE A 164 -4.22 -13.89 3.50
CA PHE A 164 -4.02 -15.13 2.73
C PHE A 164 -3.64 -16.28 3.67
N GLY A 165 -4.08 -17.49 3.39
CA GLY A 165 -3.69 -18.66 4.16
C GLY A 165 -3.97 -19.97 3.43
N VAL A 166 -3.25 -21.01 3.82
CA VAL A 166 -3.32 -22.36 3.24
C VAL A 166 -3.20 -23.39 4.37
N PRO A 167 -4.22 -24.22 4.61
CA PRO A 167 -4.31 -25.02 5.83
C PRO A 167 -3.60 -26.39 5.76
N TYR A 168 -2.97 -26.71 4.63
CA TYR A 168 -2.54 -28.07 4.29
C TYR A 168 -1.50 -28.66 5.26
N ALA A 169 -0.55 -27.84 5.73
CA ALA A 169 0.44 -28.29 6.71
C ALA A 169 -0.22 -28.48 8.09
N ALA A 170 -0.98 -27.49 8.56
CA ALA A 170 -1.69 -27.55 9.84
C ALA A 170 -2.66 -28.74 9.92
N ASN A 171 -3.29 -29.13 8.81
CA ASN A 171 -4.15 -30.32 8.72
C ASN A 171 -3.44 -31.61 9.18
N ASN A 172 -2.12 -31.68 9.03
CA ASN A 172 -1.30 -32.82 9.42
C ASN A 172 -0.50 -32.56 10.72
N GLU A 173 -0.16 -31.31 11.01
CA GLU A 173 0.79 -30.94 12.07
C GLU A 173 0.13 -30.40 13.35
N VAL A 174 -1.09 -29.87 13.25
CA VAL A 174 -1.77 -29.18 14.35
C VAL A 174 -3.00 -29.98 14.79
N SER A 175 -3.01 -30.40 16.05
CA SER A 175 -4.14 -31.14 16.62
C SER A 175 -5.46 -30.38 16.47
N GLY A 176 -6.47 -31.05 15.94
CA GLY A 176 -7.80 -30.48 15.67
C GLY A 176 -7.91 -29.65 14.38
N CYS A 177 -6.93 -29.73 13.48
CA CYS A 177 -6.98 -29.09 12.16
C CYS A 177 -7.22 -30.03 10.98
N ALA A 178 -7.21 -31.35 11.19
CA ALA A 178 -7.48 -32.31 10.12
C ALA A 178 -8.84 -32.04 9.44
N GLY A 179 -8.83 -31.83 8.11
CA GLY A 179 -10.02 -31.60 7.28
C GLY A 179 -10.60 -30.19 7.38
N ARG A 180 -9.97 -29.27 8.11
CA ARG A 180 -10.43 -27.88 8.25
C ARG A 180 -9.85 -26.98 7.16
N SER A 181 -10.66 -26.03 6.72
CA SER A 181 -10.30 -25.04 5.71
C SER A 181 -10.09 -23.63 6.26
N ASP A 182 -10.45 -23.36 7.52
CA ASP A 182 -10.30 -22.06 8.15
C ASP A 182 -8.87 -21.80 8.63
N VAL A 183 -8.30 -20.65 8.28
CA VAL A 183 -6.85 -20.39 8.40
C VAL A 183 -6.54 -19.38 9.50
N PHE A 184 -7.30 -18.28 9.58
CA PHE A 184 -7.13 -17.21 10.56
C PHE A 184 -8.48 -16.59 10.92
N GLU A 185 -8.57 -16.03 12.12
CA GLU A 185 -9.63 -15.11 12.53
C GLU A 185 -9.07 -13.69 12.51
N GLY A 186 -9.84 -12.69 12.07
CA GLY A 186 -9.40 -11.30 12.03
C GLY A 186 -10.39 -10.32 12.62
N THR A 187 -9.91 -9.42 13.46
CA THR A 187 -10.65 -8.24 13.94
C THR A 187 -9.95 -6.98 13.43
N LEU A 188 -10.73 -6.02 12.94
CA LEU A 188 -10.24 -4.72 12.49
C LEU A 188 -11.05 -3.62 13.15
N LYS A 189 -10.34 -2.73 13.85
CA LYS A 189 -10.91 -1.55 14.50
C LYS A 189 -10.24 -0.29 13.96
N ILE A 190 -11.00 0.80 13.94
CA ILE A 190 -10.48 2.14 13.72
C ILE A 190 -10.61 2.88 15.04
N LYS A 191 -9.47 3.30 15.59
CA LYS A 191 -9.39 4.17 16.76
C LYS A 191 -9.08 5.59 16.29
N SER A 192 -9.74 6.56 16.90
CA SER A 192 -9.61 7.96 16.53
C SER A 192 -9.79 8.87 17.74
N GLU A 193 -9.03 9.95 17.79
CA GLU A 193 -8.98 10.91 18.87
C GLU A 193 -9.20 12.33 18.29
N ASP A 194 -9.90 13.18 19.04
CA ASP A 194 -10.06 14.59 18.70
C ASP A 194 -8.89 15.38 19.28
N THR A 195 -8.08 15.96 18.39
CA THR A 195 -6.93 16.78 18.78
C THR A 195 -7.17 18.27 18.52
N GLY A 196 -8.35 18.65 18.04
CA GLY A 196 -8.70 20.04 17.71
C GLY A 196 -8.00 20.61 16.48
N ASN A 197 -7.30 19.79 15.68
CA ASN A 197 -6.61 20.24 14.48
C ASN A 197 -7.61 20.42 13.32
N PRO A 198 -7.55 21.55 12.58
CA PRO A 198 -8.38 21.73 11.39
C PRO A 198 -8.02 20.70 10.32
N TYR A 199 -9.01 20.33 9.51
CA TYR A 199 -8.83 19.43 8.38
C TYR A 199 -8.51 20.25 7.13
N ASP A 200 -7.47 19.84 6.42
CA ASP A 200 -7.19 20.36 5.08
C ASP A 200 -8.10 19.68 4.05
N THR A 201 -8.20 20.28 2.87
CA THR A 201 -8.71 19.59 1.68
C THR A 201 -7.71 18.53 1.22
N PHE A 202 -8.19 17.53 0.50
CA PHE A 202 -7.42 16.33 0.20
C PHE A 202 -7.51 15.92 -1.25
N PHE A 203 -6.37 15.57 -1.82
CA PHE A 203 -6.26 14.94 -3.12
C PHE A 203 -5.74 13.53 -2.98
N LEU A 204 -6.35 12.59 -3.68
CA LEU A 204 -5.92 11.19 -3.70
C LEU A 204 -5.88 10.67 -5.13
N LEU A 205 -4.75 10.06 -5.48
CA LEU A 205 -4.53 9.35 -6.73
C LEU A 205 -3.95 7.97 -6.46
N PRO A 206 -4.76 6.90 -6.49
CA PRO A 206 -4.29 5.52 -6.41
C PRO A 206 -3.52 5.14 -7.69
N LEU A 207 -2.32 4.58 -7.52
CA LEU A 207 -1.43 4.21 -8.65
C LEU A 207 -1.25 2.69 -8.77
N ALA A 208 -1.15 1.98 -7.64
CA ALA A 208 -1.01 0.53 -7.59
C ALA A 208 -1.57 -0.04 -6.29
N SER A 209 -2.14 -1.25 -6.35
CA SER A 209 -2.61 -1.99 -5.18
C SER A 209 -2.20 -3.44 -5.31
N ARG A 210 -1.09 -3.81 -4.67
CA ARG A 210 -0.42 -5.12 -4.78
C ARG A 210 -0.11 -5.54 -6.21
N ASP A 211 0.42 -4.60 -7.00
CA ASP A 211 1.05 -4.96 -8.28
C ASP A 211 2.20 -5.94 -8.02
N SER A 212 2.29 -7.01 -8.79
CA SER A 212 3.49 -7.85 -8.80
C SER A 212 4.68 -7.06 -9.33
N PHE A 213 5.85 -7.33 -8.77
CA PHE A 213 7.09 -6.61 -9.02
C PHE A 213 8.29 -7.57 -8.91
N ASN A 214 8.79 -7.98 -10.06
CA ASN A 214 9.94 -8.89 -10.20
C ASN A 214 10.67 -8.61 -11.52
N ASN A 215 11.69 -9.39 -11.90
CA ASN A 215 12.46 -9.17 -13.13
C ASN A 215 12.11 -10.08 -14.32
N TYR A 216 11.13 -10.98 -14.20
CA TYR A 216 10.90 -12.04 -15.19
C TYR A 216 9.51 -11.99 -15.85
N ASN A 217 8.46 -11.57 -15.14
CA ASN A 217 7.12 -11.42 -15.71
C ASN A 217 6.35 -10.18 -15.21
N ALA A 218 6.92 -9.44 -14.26
CA ALA A 218 6.29 -8.26 -13.68
C ALA A 218 7.28 -7.10 -13.56
N THR A 219 7.90 -6.73 -14.68
CA THR A 219 8.73 -5.51 -14.82
C THR A 219 8.30 -4.70 -16.03
N ASP A 220 8.50 -3.38 -15.96
CA ASP A 220 8.31 -2.47 -17.09
C ASP A 220 9.62 -2.26 -17.89
N VAL A 221 10.76 -2.75 -17.38
CA VAL A 221 12.07 -2.71 -18.05
C VAL A 221 12.69 -4.10 -18.02
N VAL A 222 12.66 -4.78 -19.17
CA VAL A 222 13.03 -6.20 -19.28
C VAL A 222 14.44 -6.48 -18.75
N GLY A 223 14.56 -7.57 -17.99
CA GLY A 223 15.81 -8.00 -17.38
C GLY A 223 16.20 -7.23 -16.11
N THR A 224 15.40 -6.25 -15.70
CA THR A 224 15.59 -5.50 -14.45
C THR A 224 14.39 -5.71 -13.54
N THR A 225 14.53 -5.38 -12.26
CA THR A 225 13.40 -5.28 -11.34
C THR A 225 12.96 -3.84 -11.27
N THR A 226 12.21 -3.38 -12.28
CA THR A 226 11.73 -1.98 -12.38
C THR A 226 10.23 -1.89 -12.62
N LYS A 227 9.57 -0.96 -11.92
CA LYS A 227 8.17 -0.56 -12.15
C LYS A 227 8.07 0.94 -12.38
N ILE A 228 7.20 1.32 -13.31
CA ILE A 228 6.96 2.68 -13.75
C ILE A 228 5.46 2.96 -13.69
N TYR A 229 5.10 4.06 -13.03
CA TYR A 229 3.75 4.57 -12.89
C TYR A 229 3.74 6.02 -13.36
N GLN A 230 3.04 6.29 -14.46
CA GLN A 230 2.88 7.66 -14.95
C GLN A 230 1.55 8.23 -14.52
N PHE A 231 1.50 9.52 -14.25
CA PHE A 231 0.26 10.19 -13.89
C PHE A 231 0.25 11.62 -14.39
N THR A 232 -0.93 12.18 -14.62
CA THR A 232 -1.08 13.57 -15.06
C THR A 232 -1.80 14.37 -13.99
N LEU A 233 -1.25 15.54 -13.68
CA LEU A 233 -1.86 16.53 -12.81
C LEU A 233 -2.48 17.64 -13.65
N ASP A 234 -3.77 17.92 -13.43
CA ASP A 234 -4.47 18.99 -14.16
C ASP A 234 -4.11 20.38 -13.66
N ASP A 235 -3.62 20.47 -12.42
CA ASP A 235 -3.18 21.69 -11.76
C ASP A 235 -1.87 21.42 -11.02
N ALA A 236 -1.08 22.48 -10.81
CA ALA A 236 0.11 22.37 -9.98
C ALA A 236 -0.29 22.12 -8.52
N ILE A 237 0.46 21.27 -7.83
CA ILE A 237 0.23 20.88 -6.45
C ILE A 237 1.43 21.29 -5.62
N SER A 238 1.18 22.16 -4.64
CA SER A 238 2.12 22.47 -3.57
C SER A 238 1.83 21.55 -2.39
N GLU A 239 2.87 20.93 -1.85
CA GLU A 239 2.85 19.95 -0.77
C GLU A 239 2.10 18.64 -1.08
N SER A 240 2.84 17.69 -1.66
CA SER A 240 2.33 16.37 -2.02
C SER A 240 3.19 15.24 -1.45
N TYR A 241 2.69 14.02 -1.55
CA TYR A 241 3.28 12.85 -0.92
C TYR A 241 3.03 11.59 -1.73
N PHE A 242 3.98 10.66 -1.69
CA PHE A 242 3.75 9.27 -2.08
C PHE A 242 3.64 8.40 -0.83
N HIS A 243 2.70 7.47 -0.83
CA HIS A 243 2.65 6.36 0.12
C HIS A 243 3.03 5.07 -0.62
N LEU A 244 4.14 4.46 -0.23
CA LEU A 244 4.68 3.25 -0.83
C LEU A 244 4.76 2.11 0.20
N ILE A 245 4.23 0.96 -0.19
CA ILE A 245 4.37 -0.30 0.55
C ILE A 245 4.98 -1.35 -0.37
N THR A 246 6.12 -1.90 0.04
CA THR A 246 6.81 -3.02 -0.63
C THR A 246 7.20 -4.05 0.41
N SER A 247 7.11 -5.34 0.06
CA SER A 247 7.63 -6.44 0.88
C SER A 247 8.24 -7.49 -0.03
N ASN A 248 9.48 -7.91 0.26
CA ASN A 248 10.21 -8.85 -0.59
C ASN A 248 9.85 -10.30 -0.23
N HIS A 249 9.47 -11.14 -1.20
CA HIS A 249 9.13 -12.55 -0.98
C HIS A 249 9.90 -13.47 -1.92
N GLY A 250 10.01 -14.74 -1.54
CA GLY A 250 10.72 -15.79 -2.27
C GLY A 250 11.41 -16.72 -1.27
N ALA A 251 10.67 -17.70 -0.75
CA ALA A 251 11.12 -18.62 0.31
C ALA A 251 12.01 -19.76 -0.20
N ASN A 252 12.27 -19.83 -1.51
CA ASN A 252 13.17 -20.80 -2.11
C ASN A 252 14.63 -20.52 -1.70
N GLN A 253 15.52 -21.50 -1.90
CA GLN A 253 16.93 -21.36 -1.56
C GLN A 253 17.56 -20.18 -2.33
N GLY A 254 18.09 -19.20 -1.59
CA GLY A 254 18.65 -17.98 -2.18
C GLY A 254 17.60 -16.97 -2.68
N GLY A 255 16.32 -17.21 -2.38
CA GLY A 255 15.22 -16.34 -2.74
C GLY A 255 15.22 -15.03 -1.96
N GLU A 256 14.49 -14.06 -2.50
CA GLU A 256 14.58 -12.65 -2.08
C GLU A 256 13.94 -12.35 -0.73
N GLU A 257 13.24 -13.31 -0.10
CA GLU A 257 12.78 -13.17 1.29
C GLU A 257 13.96 -12.96 2.24
N TYR A 258 15.07 -13.68 1.98
CA TYR A 258 16.25 -13.75 2.86
C TYR A 258 17.40 -12.85 2.42
N VAL A 259 17.18 -11.98 1.42
CA VAL A 259 18.21 -11.11 0.89
C VAL A 259 17.72 -9.67 0.89
N ARG A 260 18.40 -8.82 1.65
CA ARG A 260 18.05 -7.40 1.70
C ARG A 260 18.57 -6.68 0.45
N ARG A 261 17.67 -6.02 -0.28
CA ARG A 261 18.00 -5.23 -1.48
C ARG A 261 17.74 -3.74 -1.28
N THR A 262 18.52 -2.93 -1.97
CA THR A 262 18.31 -1.48 -2.02
C THR A 262 17.27 -1.17 -3.08
N HIS A 263 16.19 -0.53 -2.65
CA HIS A 263 15.12 0.00 -3.49
C HIS A 263 15.41 1.47 -3.76
N GLN A 264 15.35 1.87 -5.03
CA GLN A 264 15.60 3.23 -5.49
C GLN A 264 14.32 3.78 -6.11
N VAL A 265 13.88 4.94 -5.65
CA VAL A 265 12.65 5.59 -6.11
C VAL A 265 13.00 6.89 -6.80
N TYR A 266 12.45 7.07 -8.00
CA TYR A 266 12.66 8.21 -8.87
C TYR A 266 11.34 8.90 -9.16
N LEU A 267 11.40 10.22 -9.30
CA LEU A 267 10.32 11.06 -9.81
C LEU A 267 10.88 11.90 -10.97
N ASP A 268 10.29 11.77 -12.15
CA ASP A 268 10.72 12.48 -13.37
C ASP A 268 12.22 12.30 -13.70
N GLY A 269 12.79 11.16 -13.32
CA GLY A 269 14.20 10.83 -13.50
C GLY A 269 15.13 11.20 -12.34
N ASP A 270 14.66 12.01 -11.38
CA ASP A 270 15.42 12.39 -10.20
C ASP A 270 15.25 11.36 -9.08
N LEU A 271 16.34 10.92 -8.45
CA LEU A 271 16.30 10.02 -7.30
C LEU A 271 15.77 10.78 -6.09
N ILE A 272 14.57 10.41 -5.62
CA ILE A 272 13.90 11.08 -4.49
C ILE A 272 13.98 10.29 -3.19
N GLU A 273 14.21 8.98 -3.25
CA GLU A 273 14.34 8.13 -2.07
C GLU A 273 15.19 6.88 -2.35
N MET A 274 15.92 6.42 -1.33
CA MET A 274 16.62 5.15 -1.35
C MET A 274 16.46 4.44 -0.01
N TYR A 275 15.91 3.22 -0.02
CA TYR A 275 15.68 2.47 1.20
C TYR A 275 16.00 0.98 1.04
N LYS A 276 16.20 0.30 2.17
CA LYS A 276 16.48 -1.13 2.23
C LYS A 276 15.57 -1.79 3.28
N PRO A 277 14.59 -2.62 2.88
CA PRO A 277 13.64 -3.22 3.81
C PRO A 277 14.30 -3.99 4.97
N GLY A 278 13.55 -4.15 6.06
CA GLY A 278 13.98 -4.83 7.28
C GLY A 278 15.16 -4.14 7.95
N GLY A 279 16.16 -4.91 8.40
CA GLY A 279 17.30 -4.36 9.15
C GLY A 279 16.94 -3.99 10.59
N LYS A 280 16.05 -4.77 11.20
CA LYS A 280 15.70 -4.69 12.62
C LYS A 280 15.61 -6.08 13.24
N SER A 281 15.77 -6.20 14.55
CA SER A 281 15.51 -7.46 15.25
C SER A 281 14.04 -7.88 15.19
N CYS A 282 13.83 -9.17 14.92
CA CYS A 282 12.52 -9.81 15.00
C CYS A 282 12.21 -10.36 16.40
N GLU A 283 13.16 -10.35 17.34
CA GLU A 283 12.96 -10.89 18.70
C GLU A 283 11.69 -10.38 19.42
N PRO A 284 11.27 -9.10 19.29
CA PRO A 284 10.03 -8.63 19.91
C PRO A 284 8.77 -9.42 19.51
N TYR A 285 8.78 -10.04 18.33
CA TYR A 285 7.66 -10.79 17.77
C TYR A 285 7.78 -12.31 17.99
N ARG A 286 8.90 -12.81 18.52
CA ARG A 286 9.11 -14.24 18.82
C ARG A 286 7.97 -14.84 19.63
N LYS A 287 7.45 -14.09 20.60
CA LYS A 287 6.37 -14.53 21.48
C LYS A 287 5.10 -14.93 20.71
N TYR A 288 4.83 -14.34 19.55
CA TYR A 288 3.67 -14.69 18.72
C TYR A 288 3.93 -15.88 17.78
N ASN A 289 5.19 -16.27 17.60
CA ASN A 289 5.59 -17.38 16.73
C ASN A 289 5.57 -18.71 17.50
N THR A 290 4.37 -19.14 17.87
CA THR A 290 4.12 -20.28 18.78
C THR A 290 4.28 -21.66 18.11
N GLN A 291 4.29 -21.71 16.78
CA GLN A 291 4.69 -22.88 15.99
C GLN A 291 6.20 -22.85 15.72
N GLY A 292 6.87 -23.99 15.93
CA GLY A 292 8.31 -24.11 15.64
C GLY A 292 8.60 -23.87 14.16
N ASN A 293 9.59 -23.03 13.86
CA ASN A 293 9.93 -22.61 12.51
C ASN A 293 11.44 -22.33 12.35
N GLY A 294 11.91 -22.30 11.10
CA GLY A 294 13.33 -22.07 10.77
C GLY A 294 13.80 -20.63 10.93
N ILE A 295 12.89 -19.65 10.90
CA ILE A 295 13.23 -18.22 10.98
C ILE A 295 13.66 -17.83 12.39
N TYR A 296 12.82 -18.12 13.39
CA TYR A 296 13.09 -17.80 14.80
C TYR A 296 13.98 -18.84 15.48
N GLY A 297 13.87 -20.12 15.09
CA GLY A 297 14.57 -21.22 15.75
C GLY A 297 14.24 -21.36 17.24
N SER A 298 15.00 -22.19 17.96
CA SER A 298 14.74 -22.52 19.37
C SER A 298 15.32 -21.54 20.38
N ARG A 299 16.17 -20.59 19.95
CA ARG A 299 16.85 -19.63 20.83
C ARG A 299 16.81 -18.22 20.23
N PRO A 300 16.79 -17.17 21.07
CA PRO A 300 16.97 -15.78 20.62
C PRO A 300 18.25 -15.60 19.80
N LYS A 301 18.17 -14.81 18.73
CA LYS A 301 19.30 -14.40 17.90
C LYS A 301 19.74 -12.99 18.28
N THR A 302 20.97 -12.62 17.93
CA THR A 302 21.48 -11.26 18.18
C THR A 302 20.88 -10.25 17.19
N GLU A 303 20.97 -8.95 17.50
CA GLU A 303 20.60 -7.89 16.55
C GLU A 303 21.38 -8.02 15.22
N ALA A 304 22.69 -8.31 15.30
CA ALA A 304 23.53 -8.49 14.13
C ALA A 304 23.06 -9.66 13.25
N ASP A 305 22.64 -10.76 13.87
CA ASP A 305 22.10 -11.91 13.14
C ASP A 305 20.82 -11.53 12.40
N TRP A 306 19.87 -10.87 13.05
CA TRP A 306 18.60 -10.47 12.41
C TRP A 306 18.80 -9.47 11.28
N THR A 307 19.49 -8.37 11.57
CA THR A 307 19.60 -7.22 10.66
C THR A 307 20.41 -7.49 9.39
N SER A 308 21.18 -8.58 9.36
CA SER A 308 22.03 -8.94 8.23
C SER A 308 21.25 -9.44 7.00
N TRP A 309 20.05 -10.02 7.18
CA TRP A 309 19.35 -10.73 6.09
C TRP A 309 17.85 -10.43 5.96
N ASN A 310 17.17 -10.01 7.03
CA ASN A 310 15.71 -9.93 7.02
C ASN A 310 15.15 -8.72 6.26
N ASN A 311 14.09 -8.94 5.48
CA ASN A 311 13.32 -7.85 4.86
C ASN A 311 12.09 -7.44 5.68
N TRP A 312 11.59 -8.35 6.51
CA TRP A 312 10.45 -8.20 7.41
C TRP A 312 10.52 -9.29 8.50
N CYS A 313 9.60 -9.24 9.47
CA CYS A 313 9.52 -10.20 10.57
C CYS A 313 8.14 -10.87 10.56
N PRO A 314 8.05 -12.22 10.64
CA PRO A 314 6.78 -12.88 10.88
C PRO A 314 6.18 -12.44 12.22
N GLY A 315 4.97 -11.88 12.20
CA GLY A 315 4.30 -11.26 13.34
C GLY A 315 4.42 -9.74 13.42
N ASP A 316 4.84 -9.07 12.35
CA ASP A 316 5.07 -7.63 12.30
C ASP A 316 4.45 -6.94 11.07
N VAL A 317 4.34 -5.61 11.15
CA VAL A 317 3.89 -4.75 10.06
C VAL A 317 4.98 -4.56 9.00
N ILE A 318 4.55 -4.41 7.76
CA ILE A 318 5.38 -3.84 6.68
C ILE A 318 5.23 -2.32 6.75
N PRO A 319 6.34 -1.55 6.79
CA PRO A 319 6.26 -0.10 6.93
C PRO A 319 5.51 0.59 5.78
N ASN A 320 4.59 1.48 6.13
CA ASN A 320 4.07 2.51 5.24
C ASN A 320 5.14 3.59 5.07
N ARG A 321 5.72 3.72 3.88
CA ARG A 321 6.73 4.74 3.60
C ARG A 321 6.07 5.93 2.94
N ILE A 322 6.12 7.08 3.62
CA ILE A 322 5.49 8.32 3.17
C ILE A 322 6.60 9.30 2.81
N PHE A 323 6.72 9.64 1.53
CA PHE A 323 7.74 10.53 1.01
C PHE A 323 7.12 11.87 0.68
N LYS A 324 7.65 12.97 1.23
CA LYS A 324 7.21 14.34 0.89
C LYS A 324 7.81 14.77 -0.44
N ILE A 325 6.95 15.24 -1.35
CA ILE A 325 7.28 15.88 -2.61
C ILE A 325 6.82 17.34 -2.51
N ALA A 326 7.76 18.28 -2.57
CA ALA A 326 7.46 19.68 -2.27
C ALA A 326 6.47 20.28 -3.28
N ASP A 327 6.84 20.39 -4.55
CA ASP A 327 6.02 21.03 -5.57
C ASP A 327 6.03 20.20 -6.86
N LEU A 328 4.84 19.84 -7.35
CA LEU A 328 4.67 19.26 -8.68
C LEU A 328 3.91 20.20 -9.58
N GLN A 329 4.43 20.40 -10.78
CA GLN A 329 3.80 21.26 -11.77
C GLN A 329 2.59 20.58 -12.41
N LYS A 330 1.73 21.35 -13.06
CA LYS A 330 0.72 20.79 -13.96
C LYS A 330 1.41 20.00 -15.07
N GLY A 331 0.90 18.81 -15.38
CA GLY A 331 1.40 17.98 -16.48
C GLY A 331 1.62 16.52 -16.10
N THR A 332 2.26 15.78 -17.01
CA THR A 332 2.57 14.36 -16.84
C THR A 332 3.87 14.16 -16.07
N HIS A 333 3.82 13.28 -15.09
CA HIS A 333 4.91 12.88 -14.21
C HIS A 333 5.14 11.37 -14.28
N GLU A 334 6.36 10.94 -13.94
CA GLU A 334 6.77 9.54 -13.87
C GLU A 334 7.27 9.19 -12.47
N PHE A 335 6.58 8.30 -11.77
CA PHE A 335 7.13 7.58 -10.63
C PHE A 335 7.78 6.29 -11.10
N LYS A 336 9.05 6.06 -10.74
CA LYS A 336 9.76 4.82 -11.03
C LYS A 336 10.36 4.25 -9.75
N VAL A 337 10.19 2.94 -9.54
CA VAL A 337 10.94 2.21 -8.51
C VAL A 337 11.73 1.09 -9.15
N THR A 338 12.98 0.93 -8.72
CA THR A 338 13.85 -0.14 -9.19
C THR A 338 14.62 -0.79 -8.06
N VAL A 339 14.93 -2.07 -8.23
CA VAL A 339 15.72 -2.89 -7.31
C VAL A 339 16.87 -3.54 -8.09
N PRO A 340 17.94 -2.80 -8.40
CA PRO A 340 18.92 -3.23 -9.41
C PRO A 340 19.58 -4.57 -9.10
N ASP A 341 19.77 -4.88 -7.81
CA ASP A 341 20.47 -6.10 -7.37
C ASP A 341 19.55 -7.29 -7.13
N ALA A 342 18.22 -7.16 -7.30
CA ALA A 342 17.29 -8.26 -7.05
C ALA A 342 17.48 -9.42 -8.03
N ARG A 343 17.36 -10.65 -7.50
CA ARG A 343 17.56 -11.90 -8.21
C ARG A 343 16.47 -12.90 -7.83
N PHE A 344 15.56 -13.13 -8.75
CA PHE A 344 14.48 -14.10 -8.60
C PHE A 344 14.95 -15.47 -9.08
N VAL A 345 15.59 -16.23 -8.18
CA VAL A 345 16.10 -17.58 -8.47
C VAL A 345 14.96 -18.47 -8.96
N ASP A 346 15.18 -19.17 -10.08
CA ASP A 346 14.20 -20.04 -10.76
C ASP A 346 12.87 -19.34 -11.16
N GLY A 347 12.88 -18.01 -11.29
CA GLY A 347 11.66 -17.25 -11.57
C GLY A 347 10.64 -17.31 -10.42
N GLN A 348 11.12 -17.44 -9.18
CA GLN A 348 10.31 -17.44 -7.98
C GLN A 348 10.57 -16.20 -7.12
N GLY A 349 9.51 -15.74 -6.46
CA GLY A 349 9.50 -14.55 -5.62
C GLY A 349 8.81 -13.37 -6.30
N ASP A 350 8.33 -12.45 -5.47
CA ASP A 350 7.62 -11.26 -5.92
C ASP A 350 7.74 -10.17 -4.84
N PHE A 351 7.75 -8.90 -5.23
CA PHE A 351 7.77 -7.77 -4.31
C PHE A 351 6.44 -6.99 -4.34
N PRO A 352 5.31 -7.52 -3.84
CA PRO A 352 4.00 -6.87 -3.99
C PRO A 352 4.10 -5.37 -3.69
N LEU A 353 3.66 -4.54 -4.61
CA LEU A 353 3.85 -3.10 -4.55
C LEU A 353 2.49 -2.41 -4.48
N SER A 354 2.32 -1.57 -3.47
CA SER A 354 1.19 -0.66 -3.38
C SER A 354 1.68 0.76 -3.32
N LEU A 355 1.05 1.63 -4.10
CA LEU A 355 1.46 3.00 -4.32
C LEU A 355 0.24 3.87 -4.50
N PHE A 356 0.20 4.98 -3.78
CA PHE A 356 -0.70 6.08 -4.11
C PHE A 356 -0.03 7.42 -3.84
N PHE A 357 -0.49 8.42 -4.56
CA PHE A 357 -0.10 9.81 -4.41
C PHE A 357 -1.22 10.57 -3.71
N PHE A 358 -0.86 11.50 -2.83
CA PHE A 358 -1.84 12.37 -2.18
C PHE A 358 -1.27 13.76 -1.90
N ALA A 359 -2.15 14.73 -1.70
CA ALA A 359 -1.75 16.08 -1.33
C ALA A 359 -2.78 16.71 -0.39
N LYS A 360 -2.33 17.70 0.37
CA LYS A 360 -3.16 18.42 1.37
C LYS A 360 -3.34 19.87 0.93
N GLY A 361 -4.44 20.48 1.36
CA GLY A 361 -4.71 21.90 1.09
C GLY A 361 -5.11 22.20 -0.35
N ILE A 362 -5.46 21.17 -1.14
CA ILE A 362 -5.97 21.30 -2.50
C ILE A 362 -7.31 20.58 -2.67
N ASN A 363 -8.20 21.13 -3.49
CA ASN A 363 -9.52 20.55 -3.78
C ASN A 363 -9.44 19.62 -4.99
N GLY A 364 -9.73 18.32 -4.82
CA GLY A 364 -10.06 17.47 -5.97
C GLY A 364 -9.82 15.97 -5.77
N VAL A 365 -10.61 15.16 -6.48
CA VAL A 365 -10.34 13.74 -6.72
C VAL A 365 -10.17 13.58 -8.23
N LEU A 366 -8.96 13.78 -8.77
CA LEU A 366 -8.75 13.61 -10.21
C LEU A 366 -8.61 12.14 -10.60
N ALA A 367 -9.09 11.89 -11.81
CA ALA A 367 -9.65 10.63 -12.23
C ALA A 367 -8.61 9.62 -12.73
N THR A 368 -9.09 8.38 -12.78
CA THR A 368 -8.52 7.22 -13.45
C THR A 368 -8.40 7.46 -14.94
N GLU A 369 -7.30 8.05 -15.38
CA GLU A 369 -6.76 7.70 -16.71
C GLU A 369 -6.12 6.33 -16.53
N LYS A 370 -6.65 5.33 -17.23
CA LYS A 370 -6.14 3.97 -17.22
C LYS A 370 -4.66 4.05 -17.62
N PHE A 371 -3.76 3.71 -16.70
CA PHE A 371 -2.32 3.74 -16.95
C PHE A 371 -2.00 2.87 -18.15
N GLU A 372 -1.71 3.48 -19.31
CA GLU A 372 -1.04 2.74 -20.37
C GLU A 372 0.39 2.51 -19.87
N LYS A 373 0.76 1.25 -19.64
CA LYS A 373 2.17 0.90 -19.40
C LYS A 373 2.82 0.69 -20.76
N VAL A 374 3.93 1.37 -21.02
CA VAL A 374 4.77 1.04 -22.19
C VAL A 374 5.80 0.02 -21.74
N SER A 375 5.65 -1.21 -22.23
CA SER A 375 6.73 -2.19 -22.16
C SER A 375 7.78 -1.83 -23.20
N TYR A 376 9.04 -1.69 -22.78
CA TYR A 376 10.15 -1.49 -23.69
C TYR A 376 11.43 -2.18 -23.20
N GLN A 377 12.37 -2.39 -24.12
CA GLN A 377 13.73 -2.88 -23.87
C GLN A 377 14.73 -1.90 -24.44
N ILE A 378 15.82 -1.66 -23.72
CA ILE A 378 16.93 -0.83 -24.18
C ILE A 378 18.23 -1.62 -24.18
N TYR A 379 18.91 -1.70 -25.32
CA TYR A 379 20.12 -2.51 -25.47
C TYR A 379 21.03 -2.05 -26.60
N PRO A 380 22.32 -2.41 -26.59
CA PRO A 380 23.06 -2.92 -25.44
C PRO A 380 23.31 -1.83 -24.41
N ASN A 381 23.36 -2.20 -23.12
CA ASN A 381 23.85 -1.34 -22.04
C ASN A 381 24.77 -2.18 -21.14
N PRO A 382 26.10 -1.93 -21.08
CA PRO A 382 26.84 -0.83 -21.71
C PRO A 382 26.89 -0.89 -23.24
N THR A 383 26.97 0.28 -23.89
CA THR A 383 27.06 0.44 -25.35
C THR A 383 28.45 0.94 -25.80
N THR A 384 28.82 0.67 -27.05
CA THR A 384 29.98 1.29 -27.74
C THR A 384 29.54 2.19 -28.89
N ASP A 385 28.61 1.77 -29.73
CA ASP A 385 28.25 2.49 -30.96
C ASP A 385 26.85 3.08 -30.91
N ALA A 386 25.85 2.25 -30.60
CA ALA A 386 24.46 2.66 -30.63
C ALA A 386 23.64 1.96 -29.54
N VAL A 387 22.51 2.56 -29.22
CA VAL A 387 21.49 2.00 -28.34
C VAL A 387 20.19 1.85 -29.12
N TYR A 388 19.52 0.72 -28.92
CA TYR A 388 18.27 0.35 -29.56
C TYR A 388 17.17 0.28 -28.50
N ILE A 389 16.02 0.87 -28.81
CA ILE A 389 14.82 0.85 -27.98
C ILE A 389 13.78 -0.01 -28.69
N GLN A 390 13.47 -1.17 -28.13
CA GLN A 390 12.42 -2.05 -28.62
C GLN A 390 11.16 -1.85 -27.78
N SER A 391 10.07 -1.40 -28.39
CA SER A 391 8.79 -1.19 -27.71
C SER A 391 7.62 -1.47 -28.65
N GLU A 392 6.46 -1.77 -28.10
CA GLU A 392 5.20 -1.79 -28.85
C GLU A 392 4.72 -0.37 -29.22
N GLN A 393 5.18 0.65 -28.48
CA GLN A 393 4.89 2.06 -28.76
C GLN A 393 6.02 2.70 -29.57
N GLU A 394 5.65 3.54 -30.54
CA GLU A 394 6.63 4.27 -31.35
C GLU A 394 7.42 5.27 -30.49
N VAL A 395 8.74 5.30 -30.67
CA VAL A 395 9.60 6.30 -30.00
C VAL A 395 9.49 7.63 -30.72
N GLN A 396 8.93 8.63 -30.04
CA GLN A 396 8.76 9.99 -30.56
C GLN A 396 10.03 10.82 -30.42
N THR A 397 10.70 10.80 -29.26
CA THR A 397 11.91 11.59 -29.02
C THR A 397 12.80 10.91 -27.98
N VAL A 398 14.12 10.99 -28.14
CA VAL A 398 15.09 10.64 -27.11
C VAL A 398 16.03 11.80 -26.91
N VAL A 399 16.12 12.28 -25.67
CA VAL A 399 17.06 13.33 -25.24
C VAL A 399 18.09 12.70 -24.33
N VAL A 400 19.37 12.86 -24.67
CA VAL A 400 20.48 12.34 -23.87
C VAL A 400 21.12 13.48 -23.09
N TYR A 401 21.23 13.28 -21.78
CA TYR A 401 21.91 14.17 -20.85
C TYR A 401 23.19 13.53 -20.33
N ASP A 402 24.23 14.33 -20.16
CA ASP A 402 25.39 13.91 -19.37
C ASP A 402 25.09 13.96 -17.86
N MET A 403 26.03 13.50 -17.04
CA MET A 403 25.87 13.50 -15.58
C MET A 403 25.84 14.89 -14.92
N SER A 404 26.12 15.96 -15.68
CA SER A 404 25.95 17.35 -15.23
C SER A 404 24.56 17.90 -15.54
N GLY A 405 23.70 17.12 -16.22
CA GLY A 405 22.38 17.54 -16.69
C GLY A 405 22.41 18.30 -18.02
N SER A 406 23.57 18.41 -18.67
CA SER A 406 23.66 19.07 -19.98
C SER A 406 23.15 18.17 -21.09
N LYS A 407 22.26 18.68 -21.94
CA LYS A 407 21.79 17.97 -23.13
C LYS A 407 22.94 17.82 -24.13
N VAL A 408 23.31 16.58 -24.44
CA VAL A 408 24.43 16.25 -25.34
C VAL A 408 23.98 15.65 -26.67
N LEU A 409 22.79 15.05 -26.74
CA LEU A 409 22.22 14.47 -27.96
C LEU A 409 20.69 14.54 -27.92
N GLU A 410 20.06 14.68 -29.09
CA GLU A 410 18.61 14.58 -29.25
C GLU A 410 18.29 13.87 -30.57
N THR A 411 17.42 12.87 -30.53
CA THR A 411 16.95 12.13 -31.70
C THR A 411 15.43 12.08 -31.72
N LYS A 412 14.80 12.13 -32.89
CA LYS A 412 13.34 12.12 -33.04
C LYS A 412 12.88 10.99 -33.96
N ASN A 413 11.73 10.41 -33.65
CA ASN A 413 11.06 9.39 -34.46
C ASN A 413 11.98 8.21 -34.85
N THR A 414 12.86 7.80 -33.94
CA THR A 414 13.79 6.69 -34.15
C THR A 414 13.99 5.90 -32.86
N PRO A 415 13.92 4.56 -32.92
CA PRO A 415 14.30 3.69 -31.80
C PRO A 415 15.82 3.48 -31.71
N THR A 416 16.61 3.98 -32.67
CA THR A 416 18.08 3.81 -32.70
C THR A 416 18.78 5.12 -32.41
N ILE A 417 19.67 5.10 -31.41
CA ILE A 417 20.37 6.27 -30.88
C ILE A 417 21.87 6.04 -31.12
N ASN A 418 22.46 6.82 -32.02
CA ASN A 418 23.90 6.77 -32.29
C ASN A 418 24.67 7.44 -31.14
N CYS A 419 25.50 6.66 -30.47
CA CYS A 419 26.30 7.05 -29.31
C CYS A 419 27.80 7.20 -29.63
N GLN A 420 28.22 7.07 -30.90
CA GLN A 420 29.64 7.11 -31.28
C GLN A 420 30.31 8.45 -30.99
N THR A 421 29.55 9.54 -31.01
CA THR A 421 30.02 10.89 -30.71
C THR A 421 30.08 11.18 -29.21
N LEU A 422 29.48 10.32 -28.38
CA LEU A 422 29.53 10.45 -26.93
C LEU A 422 30.86 9.92 -26.40
N SER A 423 31.43 10.64 -25.43
CA SER A 423 32.63 10.20 -24.72
C SER A 423 32.30 9.01 -23.81
N ALA A 424 33.31 8.24 -23.41
CA ALA A 424 33.13 7.18 -22.41
C ALA A 424 32.59 7.77 -21.09
N GLY A 425 31.52 7.20 -20.54
CA GLY A 425 30.82 7.78 -19.40
C GLY A 425 29.41 7.22 -19.19
N SER A 426 28.73 7.73 -18.17
CA SER A 426 27.30 7.45 -17.95
C SER A 426 26.46 8.62 -18.48
N TYR A 427 25.30 8.28 -19.03
CA TYR A 427 24.34 9.23 -19.60
C TYR A 427 22.92 8.88 -19.15
N ILE A 428 22.04 9.86 -19.13
CA ILE A 428 20.60 9.67 -18.89
C ILE A 428 19.86 9.89 -20.20
N PHE A 429 19.16 8.85 -20.66
CA PHE A 429 18.32 8.89 -21.86
C PHE A 429 16.89 9.15 -21.42
N SER A 430 16.35 10.33 -21.71
CA SER A 430 14.92 10.62 -21.58
C SER A 430 14.22 10.26 -22.88
N ILE A 431 13.36 9.25 -22.85
CA ILE A 431 12.66 8.66 -24.00
C ILE A 431 11.20 9.09 -23.90
N ALA A 432 10.64 9.62 -24.99
CA ALA A 432 9.22 9.94 -25.13
C ALA A 432 8.62 9.05 -26.22
N PHE A 433 7.51 8.39 -25.91
CA PHE A 433 6.74 7.54 -26.82
C PHE A 433 5.54 8.27 -27.41
N ALA A 434 5.01 7.77 -28.53
CA ALA A 434 3.92 8.40 -29.28
C ALA A 434 2.61 8.50 -28.49
N ASN A 435 2.37 7.62 -27.52
CA ASN A 435 1.23 7.69 -26.61
C ASN A 435 1.43 8.71 -25.46
N GLY A 436 2.45 9.56 -25.54
CA GLY A 436 2.72 10.65 -24.58
C GLY A 436 3.58 10.23 -23.38
N ILE A 437 3.86 8.94 -23.24
CA ILE A 437 4.62 8.34 -22.13
C ILE A 437 6.09 8.75 -22.22
N LYS A 438 6.67 9.22 -21.11
CA LYS A 438 8.09 9.57 -21.01
C LYS A 438 8.80 8.77 -19.93
N THR A 439 9.97 8.24 -20.26
CA THR A 439 10.78 7.47 -19.32
C THR A 439 12.25 7.84 -19.35
N THR A 440 13.01 7.42 -18.35
CA THR A 440 14.43 7.74 -18.18
C THR A 440 15.28 6.49 -17.95
N GLU A 441 16.33 6.33 -18.74
CA GLU A 441 17.24 5.19 -18.66
C GLU A 441 18.70 5.63 -18.48
N LYS A 442 19.41 5.00 -17.54
CA LYS A 442 20.84 5.23 -17.38
C LYS A 442 21.62 4.32 -18.32
N ILE A 443 22.35 4.91 -19.26
CA ILE A 443 23.17 4.20 -20.24
C ILE A 443 24.65 4.43 -19.97
N VAL A 444 25.44 3.35 -20.01
CA VAL A 444 26.90 3.42 -19.88
C VAL A 444 27.54 3.28 -21.26
N LYS A 445 28.26 4.32 -21.70
CA LYS A 445 29.10 4.33 -22.91
C LYS A 445 30.52 3.90 -22.53
N LYS A 446 31.02 2.86 -23.18
CA LYS A 446 32.42 2.40 -23.05
C LYS A 446 33.38 3.21 -23.91
#